data_AF-A0A9X6GJH3-F1
#
_entry.id   AF-A0A9X6GJH3-F1
#
_cell.length_a   1.000
_cell.length_b   1.000
_cell.length_c   1.000
_cell.angle_alpha   90.00
_cell.angle_beta   90.00
_cell.angle_gamma   90.00
#
_symmetry.space_group_name_H-M   'P 1'
#
loop_
_entity.id
_entity.type
_entity.pdbx_description
1 polymer ?
#
loop_
_entity_poly.entity_id
_entity_poly.type
_entity_poly.pdbx_seq_one_letter_code
_entity_poly.pdbx_strand_id
1 'polypeptide(L)'
;MTGLVLNGAGLGAVMGVASSAVIGNVPPAQAGMASSVEEVSYEFGSLIAVALLGSVLAAWYSAGMILPPGAPDAAREGIGQAMELAHAHAQVDTALVDAASTAFDRAYLAVLWMVAAALALGALMTGWLLRRHGPGSSAAAH
;
A
#
# COMPACT_ATOMS: atom_id res chain seq x y z
N MET A 1 11.59 14.87 3.18
CA MET A 1 12.81 14.17 2.72
C MET A 1 13.12 12.93 3.55
N THR A 2 13.24 13.02 4.89
CA THR A 2 13.55 11.86 5.75
C THR A 2 12.63 10.66 5.53
N GLY A 3 11.31 10.87 5.44
CA GLY A 3 10.35 9.79 5.18
C GLY A 3 10.57 9.08 3.84
N LEU A 4 10.90 9.83 2.78
CA LEU A 4 11.20 9.27 1.45
C LEU A 4 12.50 8.47 1.47
N VAL A 5 13.52 8.96 2.19
CA VAL A 5 14.80 8.24 2.35
C VAL A 5 14.60 6.92 3.10
N LEU A 6 13.85 6.94 4.21
CA LEU A 6 13.55 5.74 4.98
C LEU A 6 12.72 4.73 4.16
N ASN A 7 11.72 5.22 3.43
CA ASN A 7 10.90 4.38 2.57
C ASN A 7 11.75 3.73 1.47
N GLY A 8 12.54 4.52 0.73
CA GLY A 8 13.40 4.01 -0.33
C GLY A 8 14.45 3.01 0.16
N ALA A 9 15.07 3.27 1.32
CA ALA A 9 16.01 2.35 1.93
C ALA A 9 15.35 1.01 2.33
N GLY A 10 14.16 1.06 2.93
CA GLY A 10 13.40 -0.13 3.29
C GLY A 10 12.96 -0.94 2.07
N LEU A 11 12.45 -0.27 1.04
CA LEU A 11 12.01 -0.90 -0.21
C LEU A 11 13.17 -1.59 -0.94
N GLY A 12 14.31 -0.91 -1.06
CA GLY A 12 15.52 -1.49 -1.68
C GLY A 12 16.04 -2.70 -0.92
N ALA A 13 16.04 -2.65 0.41
CA ALA A 13 16.46 -3.78 1.25
C ALA A 13 15.53 -4.99 1.07
N VAL A 14 14.21 -4.79 1.09
CA VAL A 14 13.22 -5.87 0.92
C VAL A 14 13.32 -6.49 -0.47
N MET A 15 13.38 -5.68 -1.52
CA MET A 15 13.46 -6.17 -2.91
C MET A 15 14.73 -7.01 -3.13
N GLY A 16 15.89 -6.53 -2.66
CA GLY A 16 17.15 -7.27 -2.81
C GLY A 16 17.18 -8.60 -2.05
N VAL A 17 16.69 -8.60 -0.81
CA VAL A 17 16.63 -9.82 0.02
C VAL A 17 15.61 -10.82 -0.56
N ALA A 18 14.43 -10.36 -0.99
CA ALA A 18 13.42 -11.22 -1.58
C ALA A 18 13.91 -11.87 -2.88
N SER A 19 14.49 -11.08 -3.79
CA SER A 19 14.97 -11.58 -5.08
C SER A 19 16.14 -12.56 -4.93
N SER A 20 17.10 -12.25 -4.07
CA SER A 20 18.21 -13.19 -3.78
C SER A 20 17.71 -14.49 -3.15
N ALA A 21 16.69 -14.44 -2.29
CA ALA A 21 16.08 -15.64 -1.71
C ALA A 21 15.30 -16.46 -2.75
N VAL A 22 14.58 -15.82 -3.67
CA VAL A 22 13.84 -16.51 -4.74
C VAL A 22 14.80 -17.17 -5.71
N ILE A 23 15.71 -16.39 -6.32
CA ILE A 23 16.63 -16.89 -7.35
C ILE A 23 17.66 -17.85 -6.77
N GLY A 24 18.17 -17.57 -5.56
CA GLY A 24 19.24 -18.35 -4.92
C GLY A 24 18.83 -19.76 -4.51
N ASN A 25 17.54 -20.08 -4.45
CA ASN A 25 17.04 -21.42 -4.09
C ASN A 25 16.68 -22.30 -5.31
N VAL A 26 16.92 -21.85 -6.55
CA VAL A 26 16.53 -22.56 -7.78
C VAL A 26 17.78 -22.99 -8.56
N PRO A 27 17.80 -24.18 -9.22
CA PRO A 27 18.93 -24.59 -10.05
C PRO A 27 19.25 -23.57 -11.16
N PRO A 28 20.54 -23.38 -11.53
CA PRO A 28 20.95 -22.34 -12.49
C PRO A 28 20.23 -22.42 -13.85
N ALA A 29 19.94 -23.63 -14.34
CA ALA A 29 19.24 -23.85 -15.61
C ALA A 29 17.78 -23.33 -15.60
N GLN A 30 17.20 -23.08 -14.44
CA GLN A 30 15.82 -22.63 -14.26
C GLN A 30 15.73 -21.19 -13.72
N ALA A 31 16.85 -20.52 -13.47
CA ALA A 31 16.88 -19.16 -12.92
C ALA A 31 16.09 -18.15 -13.76
N GLY A 32 16.15 -18.27 -15.10
CA GLY A 32 15.36 -17.42 -16.00
C GLY A 32 13.84 -17.62 -15.86
N MET A 33 13.40 -18.86 -15.65
CA MET A 33 12.00 -19.17 -15.38
C MET A 33 11.54 -18.63 -14.02
N ALA A 34 12.38 -18.77 -13.00
CA ALA A 34 12.10 -18.24 -11.65
C ALA A 34 11.98 -16.72 -11.65
N SER A 35 12.90 -16.01 -12.32
CA SER A 35 12.85 -14.54 -12.45
C SER A 35 11.61 -14.06 -13.21
N SER A 36 11.18 -14.78 -14.25
CA SER A 36 9.96 -14.44 -14.99
C SER A 36 8.71 -14.57 -14.12
N VAL A 37 8.63 -15.60 -13.27
CA VAL A 37 7.54 -15.77 -12.31
C VAL A 37 7.58 -14.72 -11.21
N GLU A 38 8.77 -14.35 -10.73
CA GLU A 38 8.97 -13.29 -9.75
C GLU A 38 8.44 -11.95 -10.27
N GLU A 39 8.82 -11.55 -11.49
CA GLU A 39 8.38 -10.29 -12.11
C GLU A 39 6.85 -10.22 -12.21
N VAL A 40 6.22 -11.29 -12.73
CA VAL A 40 4.75 -11.37 -12.82
C VAL A 40 4.11 -11.31 -11.43
N SER A 41 4.75 -11.91 -10.41
CA SER A 41 4.24 -11.88 -9.04
C SER A 41 4.29 -10.48 -8.44
N TYR A 42 5.36 -9.69 -8.70
CA TYR A 42 5.43 -8.31 -8.26
C TYR A 42 4.38 -7.43 -8.95
N GLU A 43 4.28 -7.52 -10.27
CA GLU A 43 3.30 -6.77 -11.04
C GLU A 43 1.88 -7.10 -10.57
N PHE A 44 1.54 -8.39 -10.49
CA PHE A 44 0.23 -8.84 -10.05
C PHE A 44 -0.07 -8.45 -8.59
N GLY A 45 0.90 -8.60 -7.70
CA GLY A 45 0.78 -8.19 -6.31
C GLY A 45 0.56 -6.69 -6.16
N SER A 46 1.27 -5.88 -6.95
CA SER A 46 1.11 -4.42 -6.95
C SER A 46 -0.28 -4.00 -7.41
N LEU A 47 -0.79 -4.60 -8.49
CA LEU A 47 -2.12 -4.31 -9.03
C LEU A 47 -3.23 -4.65 -8.03
N ILE A 48 -3.13 -5.82 -7.39
CA ILE A 48 -4.08 -6.22 -6.33
C ILE A 48 -4.01 -5.26 -5.16
N ALA A 49 -2.80 -4.90 -4.70
CA ALA A 49 -2.64 -3.98 -3.58
C ALA A 49 -3.27 -2.60 -3.89
N VAL A 50 -2.99 -2.04 -5.07
CA VAL A 50 -3.57 -0.76 -5.50
C VAL A 50 -5.09 -0.84 -5.57
N ALA A 51 -5.64 -1.90 -6.16
CA ALA A 51 -7.09 -2.08 -6.27
C ALA A 51 -7.75 -2.23 -4.89
N LEU A 52 -7.21 -3.06 -4.01
CA LEU A 52 -7.79 -3.29 -2.68
C LEU A 52 -7.65 -2.07 -1.78
N LEU A 53 -6.45 -1.49 -1.67
CA LEU A 53 -6.21 -0.35 -0.81
C LEU A 53 -6.96 0.89 -1.31
N GLY A 54 -7.03 1.10 -2.62
CA GLY A 54 -7.83 2.16 -3.24
C GLY A 54 -9.33 1.97 -2.97
N SER A 55 -9.85 0.74 -3.11
CA SER A 55 -11.25 0.43 -2.80
C SER A 55 -11.59 0.69 -1.33
N VAL A 56 -10.71 0.27 -0.41
CA VAL A 56 -10.87 0.49 1.03
C VAL A 56 -10.81 1.98 1.36
N LEU A 57 -9.88 2.72 0.77
CA LEU A 57 -9.77 4.17 0.94
C LEU A 57 -11.06 4.87 0.49
N ALA A 58 -11.57 4.53 -0.70
CA ALA A 58 -12.80 5.10 -1.24
C ALA A 58 -14.01 4.78 -0.36
N ALA A 59 -14.13 3.53 0.11
CA ALA A 59 -15.20 3.12 1.02
C ALA A 59 -15.15 3.88 2.36
N TRP A 60 -13.97 4.00 2.97
CA TRP A 60 -13.81 4.73 4.23
C TRP A 60 -14.04 6.22 4.06
N TYR A 61 -13.60 6.81 2.95
CA TYR A 61 -13.91 8.21 2.61
C TYR A 61 -15.42 8.41 2.55
N SER A 62 -16.11 7.62 1.74
CA SER A 62 -17.56 7.76 1.53
C SER A 62 -18.36 7.59 2.83
N ALA A 63 -17.95 6.61 3.65
CA ALA A 63 -18.55 6.34 4.96
C ALA A 63 -18.24 7.42 6.01
N GLY A 64 -17.03 7.99 5.99
CA GLY A 64 -16.59 9.02 6.92
C GLY A 64 -17.01 10.44 6.53
N MET A 65 -17.50 10.63 5.31
CA MET A 65 -17.89 11.94 4.79
C MET A 65 -19.16 12.45 5.48
N ILE A 66 -19.09 13.65 6.06
CA ILE A 66 -20.23 14.32 6.67
C ILE A 66 -20.54 15.54 5.81
N LEU A 67 -21.64 15.47 5.06
CA LEU A 67 -22.01 16.54 4.14
C LEU A 67 -22.49 17.77 4.91
N PRO A 68 -21.95 18.97 4.59
CA PRO A 68 -22.52 20.21 5.09
C PRO A 68 -23.94 20.42 4.52
N PRO A 69 -24.80 21.19 5.19
CA PRO A 69 -26.16 21.44 4.73
C PRO A 69 -26.19 22.03 3.32
N GLY A 70 -26.96 21.41 2.42
CA GLY A 70 -27.09 21.86 1.03
C GLY A 70 -26.03 21.32 0.07
N ALA A 71 -25.03 20.56 0.55
CA ALA A 71 -24.07 19.90 -0.32
C ALA A 71 -24.70 18.73 -1.10
N PRO A 72 -24.35 18.52 -2.38
CA PRO A 72 -24.82 17.39 -3.16
C PRO A 72 -24.25 16.05 -2.67
N ASP A 73 -25.07 14.98 -2.69
CA ASP A 73 -24.65 13.62 -2.31
C ASP A 73 -23.47 13.09 -3.14
N ALA A 74 -23.33 13.55 -4.38
CA ALA A 74 -22.20 13.22 -5.25
C ALA A 74 -20.82 13.55 -4.64
N ALA A 75 -20.73 14.46 -3.66
CA ALA A 75 -19.49 14.73 -2.94
C ALA A 75 -18.95 13.50 -2.15
N ARG A 76 -19.81 12.50 -1.87
CA ARG A 76 -19.42 11.24 -1.23
C ARG A 76 -18.71 10.26 -2.16
N GLU A 77 -18.76 10.48 -3.47
CA GLU A 77 -18.19 9.57 -4.47
C GLU A 77 -16.66 9.65 -4.50
N GLY A 78 -16.08 10.77 -4.05
CA GLY A 78 -14.64 10.90 -3.87
C GLY A 78 -14.23 12.34 -3.57
N ILE A 79 -13.02 12.51 -3.05
CA ILE A 79 -12.47 13.84 -2.76
C ILE A 79 -12.37 14.70 -4.04
N GLY A 80 -12.04 14.10 -5.19
CA GLY A 80 -12.00 14.81 -6.47
C GLY A 80 -13.36 15.44 -6.82
N GLN A 81 -14.43 14.64 -6.72
CA GLN A 81 -15.80 15.11 -6.96
C GLN A 81 -16.22 16.18 -5.95
N ALA A 82 -15.87 16.02 -4.68
CA ALA A 82 -16.16 17.02 -3.65
C ALA A 82 -15.43 18.34 -3.91
N MET A 83 -14.16 18.30 -4.34
CA MET A 83 -13.41 19.50 -4.69
C MET A 83 -13.99 20.19 -5.92
N GLU A 84 -14.39 19.43 -6.94
CA GLU A 84 -15.04 20.00 -8.13
C GLU A 84 -16.34 20.72 -7.76
N LEU A 85 -17.20 20.08 -6.96
CA LEU A 85 -18.45 20.66 -6.48
C LEU A 85 -18.22 21.90 -5.61
N ALA A 86 -17.21 21.88 -4.74
CA ALA A 86 -16.88 23.01 -3.88
C ALA A 86 -16.42 24.25 -4.68
N HIS A 87 -15.82 24.05 -5.86
CA HIS A 87 -15.34 25.12 -6.74
C HIS A 87 -16.32 25.46 -7.88
N ALA A 88 -17.51 24.85 -7.92
CA ALA A 88 -18.47 25.05 -9.01
C ALA A 88 -19.15 26.43 -9.01
N HIS A 89 -19.08 27.16 -7.90
CA HIS A 89 -19.69 28.48 -7.73
C HIS A 89 -18.64 29.61 -7.67
N ALA A 90 -19.08 30.85 -7.83
CA ALA A 90 -18.20 32.03 -7.79
C ALA A 90 -17.48 32.18 -6.43
N GLN A 91 -18.06 31.66 -5.35
CA GLN A 91 -17.41 31.52 -4.05
C GLN A 91 -17.21 30.04 -3.76
N VAL A 92 -16.00 29.69 -3.29
CA VAL A 92 -15.64 28.31 -2.91
C VAL A 92 -16.39 27.91 -1.64
N ASP A 93 -17.02 26.74 -1.66
CA ASP A 93 -17.62 26.14 -0.48
C ASP A 93 -16.53 25.56 0.45
N THR A 94 -15.99 26.42 1.30
CA THR A 94 -14.95 26.04 2.27
C THR A 94 -15.40 24.99 3.27
N ALA A 95 -16.71 24.91 3.59
CA ALA A 95 -17.23 23.89 4.50
C ALA A 95 -17.20 22.51 3.83
N LEU A 96 -17.52 22.44 2.54
CA LEU A 96 -17.40 21.20 1.77
C LEU A 96 -15.93 20.77 1.60
N VAL A 97 -15.02 21.72 1.36
CA VAL A 97 -13.58 21.44 1.29
C VAL A 97 -13.08 20.83 2.60
N ASP A 98 -13.40 21.44 3.74
CA ASP A 98 -12.95 21.00 5.06
C ASP A 98 -13.55 19.63 5.46
N ALA A 99 -14.82 19.41 5.13
CA ALA A 99 -15.47 18.12 5.33
C ALA A 99 -14.78 17.01 4.52
N ALA A 100 -14.50 17.27 3.23
CA ALA A 100 -13.88 16.30 2.34
C ALA A 100 -12.41 16.02 2.70
N SER A 101 -11.63 17.05 3.03
CA SER A 101 -10.23 16.87 3.48
C SER A 101 -10.18 16.05 4.77
N THR A 102 -11.02 16.38 5.75
CA THR A 102 -11.10 15.65 7.02
C THR A 102 -11.50 14.18 6.81
N ALA A 103 -12.49 13.91 5.95
CA ALA A 103 -12.91 12.55 5.64
C ALA A 103 -11.79 11.75 4.95
N PHE A 104 -11.10 12.37 4.00
CA PHE A 104 -9.99 11.75 3.27
C PHE A 104 -8.79 11.48 4.18
N ASP A 105 -8.40 12.42 5.04
CA ASP A 105 -7.28 12.24 5.97
C ASP A 105 -7.54 11.08 6.93
N ARG A 106 -8.77 10.96 7.46
CA ARG A 106 -9.15 9.83 8.33
C ARG A 106 -9.10 8.50 7.58
N ALA A 107 -9.63 8.46 6.35
CA ALA A 107 -9.61 7.27 5.51
C ALA A 107 -8.16 6.87 5.16
N TYR A 108 -7.32 7.84 4.81
CA TYR A 108 -5.92 7.65 4.46
C TYR A 108 -5.11 7.12 5.66
N LEU A 109 -5.28 7.71 6.85
CA LEU A 109 -4.64 7.22 8.07
C LEU A 109 -5.08 5.80 8.42
N ALA A 110 -6.36 5.47 8.27
CA ALA A 110 -6.85 4.11 8.49
C ALA A 110 -6.14 3.10 7.57
N VAL A 111 -6.02 3.43 6.27
CA VAL A 111 -5.28 2.61 5.30
C VAL A 111 -3.80 2.48 5.67
N LEU A 112 -3.14 3.58 6.07
CA LEU A 112 -1.75 3.53 6.54
C LEU A 112 -1.56 2.59 7.73
N TRP A 113 -2.47 2.62 8.71
CA TRP A 113 -2.41 1.70 9.85
C TRP A 113 -2.62 0.25 9.43
N MET A 114 -3.52 -0.02 8.49
CA MET A 114 -3.71 -1.37 7.95
C MET A 114 -2.46 -1.88 7.24
N VAL A 115 -1.84 -1.07 6.40
CA VAL A 115 -0.58 -1.42 5.72
C VAL A 115 0.54 -1.62 6.73
N ALA A 116 0.69 -0.74 7.71
CA ALA A 116 1.69 -0.87 8.76
C ALA A 116 1.51 -2.16 9.56
N ALA A 117 0.28 -2.52 9.93
CA ALA A 117 -0.04 -3.76 10.63
C ALA A 117 0.27 -5.00 9.78
N ALA A 118 -0.08 -4.99 8.49
CA ALA A 118 0.22 -6.08 7.57
C ALA A 118 1.74 -6.28 7.39
N LEU A 119 2.50 -5.19 7.21
CA LEU A 119 3.95 -5.24 7.11
C LEU A 119 4.60 -5.71 8.42
N ALA A 120 4.13 -5.24 9.58
CA ALA A 120 4.62 -5.68 10.88
C ALA A 120 4.37 -7.19 11.09
N LEU A 121 3.18 -7.68 10.75
CA LEU A 121 2.87 -9.10 10.81
C LEU A 121 3.77 -9.91 9.87
N GLY A 122 3.95 -9.47 8.63
CA GLY A 122 4.85 -10.10 7.66
C GLY A 122 6.30 -10.15 8.17
N ALA A 123 6.81 -9.06 8.73
CA ALA A 123 8.15 -9.01 9.32
C ALA A 123 8.30 -9.98 10.51
N LEU A 124 7.30 -10.04 11.40
CA LEU A 124 7.28 -10.98 12.53
C LEU A 124 7.24 -12.43 12.05
N MET A 125 6.41 -12.75 11.06
CA MET A 125 6.31 -14.09 10.48
C MET A 125 7.64 -14.51 9.83
N THR A 126 8.23 -13.64 9.00
CA THR A 126 9.53 -13.88 8.37
C THR A 126 10.62 -14.09 9.42
N GLY A 127 10.68 -13.23 10.45
CA GLY A 127 11.62 -13.39 11.55
C GLY A 127 11.42 -14.68 12.33
N TRP A 128 10.18 -15.14 12.52
CA TRP A 128 9.87 -16.39 13.20
C TRP A 128 10.23 -17.63 12.37
N LEU A 129 9.95 -17.61 11.07
CA LEU A 129 10.25 -18.72 10.15
C LEU A 129 11.76 -18.87 9.91
N LEU A 130 12.46 -17.75 9.72
CA LEU A 130 13.91 -17.74 9.50
C LEU A 130 14.71 -17.99 10.78
N ARG A 131 14.15 -17.75 11.98
CA ARG A 131 14.80 -18.09 13.26
C ARG A 131 15.20 -19.57 13.37
N ARG A 132 14.58 -20.48 12.60
CA ARG A 132 14.90 -21.91 12.60
C ARG A 132 15.96 -22.31 11.56
N HIS A 133 16.39 -21.39 10.68
CA HIS A 133 17.33 -21.63 9.58
C HIS A 133 18.58 -20.73 9.69
N GLY A 134 19.13 -20.57 10.89
CA GLY A 134 20.26 -19.66 11.17
C GLY A 134 21.55 -19.97 10.39
N PRO A 135 22.50 -19.02 10.31
CA PRO A 135 23.69 -19.11 9.47
C PRO A 135 24.50 -20.38 9.79
N GLY A 136 24.59 -21.29 8.82
CA GLY A 136 25.25 -22.59 8.97
C GLY A 136 24.34 -23.83 8.84
N SER A 137 23.03 -23.68 8.61
CA SER A 137 22.21 -24.83 8.21
C SER A 137 22.59 -25.31 6.80
N SER A 138 22.76 -26.63 6.65
CA SER A 138 23.38 -27.39 5.55
C SER A 138 22.89 -27.18 4.10
N ALA A 139 22.20 -26.08 3.78
CA ALA A 139 21.84 -25.71 2.41
C ALA A 139 23.02 -25.20 1.57
N ALA A 140 24.16 -24.85 2.19
CA ALA A 140 25.36 -24.42 1.47
C ALA A 140 26.25 -25.60 0.99
N ALA A 141 25.81 -26.85 1.14
CA ALA A 141 26.62 -28.04 0.89
C ALA A 141 26.11 -28.96 -0.25
N HIS A 142 25.09 -28.55 -1.01
CA HIS A 142 24.60 -29.32 -2.17
C HIS A 142 24.41 -28.44 -3.40
#